data_AF-A0A3Q1LY28-F1
#
_entry.id   AF-A0A3Q1LY28-F1
#
_cell.length_a   1.000
_cell.length_b   1.000
_cell.length_c   1.000
_cell.angle_alpha   90.00
_cell.angle_beta   90.00
_cell.angle_gamma   90.00
#
_symmetry.space_group_name_H-M   'P 1'
#
loop_
_entity.id
_entity.type
_entity.pdbx_description
1 polymer ?
#
loop_
_entity_poly.entity_id
_entity_poly.type
_entity_poly.pdbx_seq_one_letter_code
_entity_poly.pdbx_strand_id
1 'polypeptide(L)'
;MTLVLQLLPLLLLSRALGDPGASLNGHPGDRVNLSCIGVSQPTRWVWAPRFPACKGLSKGRRPILWASPSGTPTVPPAQPFAGRINALDLGIRRLELLLSAGDSGTFICKGRQEEESRTELHVLGDRAYCKALGSSYSQILIPLLGAGLVLGLGVLGWACWRRRRSPPHPPEPTPRFALSPPHSSTRESRAPEARRGGRAQDARGPGSGAGKGLGTGGGW
;
A
#
# COMPACT_ATOMS: atom_id res chain seq x y z
N MET A 1 -24.92 -17.86 -49.17
CA MET A 1 -23.89 -18.42 -48.25
C MET A 1 -23.46 -17.38 -47.20
N THR A 2 -24.40 -16.62 -46.62
CA THR A 2 -24.11 -15.50 -45.70
C THR A 2 -24.64 -15.76 -44.28
N LEU A 3 -25.62 -16.64 -44.13
CA LEU A 3 -26.21 -17.01 -42.84
C LEU A 3 -25.25 -17.82 -41.94
N VAL A 4 -24.38 -18.65 -42.53
CA VAL A 4 -23.41 -19.47 -41.77
C VAL A 4 -22.35 -18.58 -41.10
N LEU A 5 -21.93 -17.50 -41.76
CA LEU A 5 -20.94 -16.55 -41.23
C LEU A 5 -21.51 -15.61 -40.14
N GLN A 6 -22.83 -15.39 -40.11
CA GLN A 6 -23.49 -14.58 -39.08
C GLN A 6 -23.82 -15.35 -37.80
N LEU A 7 -23.78 -16.69 -37.83
CA LEU A 7 -23.97 -17.54 -36.64
C LEU A 7 -22.67 -17.83 -35.89
N LEU A 8 -21.51 -17.68 -36.53
CA LEU A 8 -20.20 -17.82 -35.89
C LEU A 8 -19.99 -16.87 -34.69
N PRO A 9 -20.35 -15.57 -34.75
CA PRO A 9 -20.23 -14.65 -33.62
C PRO A 9 -21.10 -15.06 -32.42
N LEU A 10 -22.29 -15.62 -32.67
CA LEU A 10 -23.21 -16.10 -31.62
C LEU A 10 -22.68 -17.37 -30.95
N LEU A 11 -22.09 -18.28 -31.72
CA LEU A 11 -21.42 -19.46 -31.19
C LEU A 11 -20.16 -19.10 -30.40
N LEU A 12 -19.38 -18.12 -30.84
CA LEU A 12 -18.20 -17.64 -30.12
C LEU A 12 -18.54 -16.94 -28.79
N LEU A 13 -19.68 -16.25 -28.69
CA LEU A 13 -20.13 -15.62 -27.45
C LEU A 13 -20.66 -16.62 -26.40
N SER A 14 -21.07 -17.82 -26.83
CA SER A 14 -21.61 -18.85 -25.91
C SER A 14 -20.55 -19.49 -24.99
N ARG A 15 -19.25 -19.31 -25.27
CA ARG A 15 -18.16 -19.79 -24.40
C ARG A 15 -17.89 -18.93 -23.16
N ALA A 16 -18.63 -17.84 -22.97
CA ALA A 16 -18.53 -17.01 -21.77
C ALA A 16 -19.49 -17.43 -20.63
N LEU A 17 -20.32 -18.46 -20.84
CA LEU A 17 -21.15 -19.01 -19.75
C LEU A 17 -20.35 -20.08 -19.02
N GLY A 18 -19.49 -19.62 -18.11
CA GLY A 18 -18.83 -20.50 -17.15
C GLY A 18 -19.91 -21.32 -16.43
N ASP A 19 -19.80 -22.64 -16.57
CA ASP A 19 -20.61 -23.62 -15.84
C ASP A 19 -20.77 -23.16 -14.38
N PRO A 20 -22.01 -22.96 -13.88
CA PRO A 20 -22.23 -22.58 -12.50
C PRO A 20 -21.76 -23.75 -11.63
N GLY A 21 -20.48 -23.69 -11.24
CA GLY A 21 -19.89 -24.62 -10.30
C GLY A 21 -20.79 -24.75 -9.07
N ALA A 22 -20.81 -25.93 -8.46
CA ALA A 22 -21.69 -26.25 -7.35
C ALA A 22 -21.68 -25.12 -6.30
N SER A 23 -22.85 -24.60 -5.94
CA SER A 23 -22.97 -23.52 -4.95
C SER A 23 -23.38 -24.10 -3.60
N LEU A 24 -22.68 -23.69 -2.55
CA LEU A 24 -22.90 -24.12 -1.18
C LEU A 24 -23.12 -22.91 -0.29
N ASN A 25 -24.09 -23.02 0.62
CA ASN A 25 -24.36 -22.04 1.66
C ASN A 25 -24.13 -22.69 3.02
N GLY A 26 -23.64 -21.91 3.99
CA GLY A 26 -23.49 -22.37 5.36
C GLY A 26 -23.30 -21.23 6.35
N HIS A 27 -23.33 -21.53 7.63
CA HIS A 27 -23.05 -20.59 8.71
C HIS A 27 -21.67 -20.85 9.32
N PRO A 28 -21.05 -19.85 9.97
CA PRO A 28 -19.85 -20.09 10.77
C PRO A 28 -20.10 -21.20 11.82
N GLY A 29 -19.21 -22.20 11.87
CA GLY A 29 -19.34 -23.38 12.73
C GLY A 29 -19.91 -24.61 12.03
N ASP A 30 -20.53 -24.47 10.85
CA ASP A 30 -21.00 -25.62 10.07
C ASP A 30 -19.82 -26.39 9.47
N ARG A 31 -20.00 -27.69 9.28
CA ARG A 31 -19.09 -28.53 8.48
C ARG A 31 -19.69 -28.74 7.09
N VAL A 32 -18.93 -28.42 6.06
CA VAL A 32 -19.36 -28.60 4.66
C VAL A 32 -18.42 -29.53 3.92
N ASN A 33 -18.99 -30.27 2.97
CA ASN A 33 -18.24 -31.16 2.10
C ASN A 33 -18.05 -30.55 0.72
N LEU A 34 -16.78 -30.43 0.32
CA LEU A 34 -16.36 -29.99 -1.00
C LEU A 34 -15.99 -31.22 -1.83
N SER A 35 -16.50 -31.33 -3.05
CA SER A 35 -16.26 -32.48 -3.93
C SER A 35 -15.61 -32.07 -5.25
N CYS A 36 -14.55 -32.77 -5.63
CA CYS A 36 -13.92 -32.70 -6.96
C CYS A 36 -14.73 -33.49 -7.98
N ILE A 37 -15.78 -32.89 -8.54
CA ILE A 37 -16.60 -33.51 -9.59
C ILE A 37 -15.93 -33.28 -10.94
N GLY A 38 -15.82 -34.33 -11.77
CA GLY A 38 -15.26 -34.22 -13.13
C GLY A 38 -13.73 -34.13 -13.19
N VAL A 39 -13.02 -34.30 -12.07
CA VAL A 39 -11.55 -34.36 -12.02
C VAL A 39 -11.10 -35.79 -11.76
N SER A 40 -10.42 -36.39 -12.74
CA SER A 40 -10.01 -37.79 -12.73
C SER A 40 -8.83 -38.03 -11.78
N GLN A 41 -7.84 -37.15 -11.79
CA GLN A 41 -6.65 -37.22 -10.92
C GLN A 41 -6.38 -35.87 -10.24
N PRO A 42 -7.04 -35.59 -9.09
CA PRO A 42 -6.82 -34.36 -8.34
C PRO A 42 -5.36 -34.22 -7.89
N THR A 43 -4.78 -33.04 -8.09
CA THR A 43 -3.41 -32.72 -7.70
C THR A 43 -3.35 -31.72 -6.55
N ARG A 44 -4.30 -30.78 -6.52
CA ARG A 44 -4.39 -29.75 -5.48
C ARG A 44 -5.76 -29.12 -5.41
N TRP A 45 -6.05 -28.54 -4.24
CA TRP A 45 -7.11 -27.58 -4.07
C TRP A 45 -6.57 -26.16 -4.04
N VAL A 46 -7.38 -25.23 -4.51
CA VAL A 46 -7.08 -23.81 -4.60
C VAL A 46 -8.30 -23.03 -4.13
N TRP A 47 -8.09 -21.99 -3.34
CA TRP A 47 -9.16 -21.11 -2.89
C TRP A 47 -8.94 -19.69 -3.41
N ALA A 48 -10.02 -19.07 -3.86
CA ALA A 48 -10.08 -17.67 -4.25
C ALA A 48 -11.08 -16.96 -3.32
N PRO A 49 -10.63 -16.07 -2.42
CA PRO A 49 -11.53 -15.33 -1.54
C PRO A 49 -12.50 -14.47 -2.34
N ARG A 50 -13.77 -14.41 -1.93
CA ARG A 50 -14.73 -13.45 -2.50
C ARG A 50 -14.40 -12.01 -2.09
N PHE A 51 -13.95 -11.83 -0.85
CA PHE A 51 -13.60 -10.51 -0.29
C PHE A 51 -12.15 -10.48 0.27
N PRO A 52 -11.11 -10.50 -0.58
CA PRO A 52 -9.70 -10.61 -0.12
C PRO A 52 -9.24 -9.48 0.81
N ALA A 53 -9.66 -8.24 0.51
CA ALA A 53 -9.27 -7.05 1.27
C ALA A 53 -9.69 -7.11 2.76
N CYS A 54 -10.74 -7.87 3.06
CA CYS A 54 -11.30 -8.04 4.39
C CYS A 54 -10.40 -8.74 5.40
N LYS A 55 -9.57 -9.65 4.91
CA LYS A 55 -8.70 -10.48 5.72
C LYS A 55 -7.23 -10.08 5.54
N GLY A 56 -6.97 -8.92 4.92
CA GLY A 56 -5.61 -8.53 4.53
C GLY A 56 -4.98 -9.48 3.51
N LEU A 57 -5.81 -10.23 2.76
CA LEU A 57 -5.32 -11.14 1.74
C LEU A 57 -5.12 -10.38 0.42
N SER A 58 -4.01 -10.66 -0.27
CA SER A 58 -3.87 -10.23 -1.67
C SER A 58 -4.91 -10.90 -2.58
N LYS A 59 -5.28 -10.23 -3.66
CA LYS A 59 -6.17 -10.79 -4.69
C LYS A 59 -5.52 -12.02 -5.33
N GLY A 60 -6.30 -13.04 -5.66
CA GLY A 60 -5.84 -14.18 -6.45
C GLY A 60 -6.18 -15.55 -5.87
N ARG A 61 -5.76 -16.58 -6.61
CA ARG A 61 -5.92 -18.00 -6.30
C ARG A 61 -4.80 -18.46 -5.38
N ARG A 62 -5.13 -19.12 -4.27
CA ARG A 62 -4.17 -19.59 -3.28
C ARG A 62 -4.24 -21.11 -3.15
N PRO A 63 -3.12 -21.83 -3.26
CA PRO A 63 -3.11 -23.25 -2.95
C PRO A 63 -3.60 -23.48 -1.52
N ILE A 64 -4.55 -24.39 -1.45
CA ILE A 64 -5.26 -25.06 -0.36
C ILE A 64 -4.59 -26.21 0.38
N LEU A 65 -4.25 -27.18 -0.43
CA LEU A 65 -4.01 -28.55 -0.06
C LEU A 65 -3.39 -29.19 -1.29
N TRP A 66 -2.37 -29.99 -1.08
CA TRP A 66 -1.73 -30.76 -2.13
C TRP A 66 -2.03 -32.24 -1.94
N ALA A 67 -2.32 -32.93 -3.03
CA ALA A 67 -2.34 -34.38 -3.03
C ALA A 67 -0.92 -34.86 -2.71
N SER A 68 -0.81 -35.84 -1.81
CA SER A 68 0.46 -36.52 -1.56
C SER A 68 0.40 -37.94 -2.13
N PRO A 69 1.36 -38.33 -2.99
CA PRO A 69 1.49 -39.71 -3.44
C PRO A 69 1.72 -40.71 -2.30
N SER A 70 2.29 -40.27 -1.17
CA SER A 70 2.64 -41.10 -0.01
C SER A 70 1.56 -41.11 1.10
N GLY A 71 0.37 -40.55 0.83
CA GLY A 71 -0.83 -40.79 1.62
C GLY A 71 -1.25 -39.68 2.59
N THR A 72 -0.34 -38.79 3.02
CA THR A 72 -0.73 -37.63 3.87
C THR A 72 -0.74 -36.35 3.06
N PRO A 73 -1.92 -35.79 2.71
CA PRO A 73 -2.00 -34.54 1.95
C PRO A 73 -1.40 -33.39 2.74
N THR A 74 -0.59 -32.57 2.06
CA THR A 74 0.17 -31.50 2.71
C THR A 74 -0.61 -30.19 2.70
N VAL A 75 -0.76 -29.60 3.88
CA VAL A 75 -1.34 -28.27 4.11
C VAL A 75 -0.19 -27.26 4.25
N PRO A 76 0.01 -26.34 3.29
CA PRO A 76 1.02 -25.30 3.43
C PRO A 76 0.91 -24.50 4.76
N PRO A 77 2.04 -24.20 5.42
CA PRO A 77 2.09 -23.75 6.82
C PRO A 77 1.48 -22.36 7.10
N ALA A 78 1.21 -21.56 6.06
CA ALA A 78 0.66 -20.21 6.17
C ALA A 78 -0.73 -20.09 5.49
N GLN A 79 -1.65 -20.99 5.82
CA GLN A 79 -2.93 -21.11 5.15
C GLN A 79 -4.14 -20.74 6.02
N PRO A 80 -5.17 -20.11 5.41
CA PRO A 80 -6.37 -19.65 6.13
C PRO A 80 -7.20 -20.78 6.76
N PHE A 81 -6.97 -22.04 6.38
CA PHE A 81 -7.76 -23.20 6.79
C PHE A 81 -6.99 -24.22 7.64
N ALA A 82 -5.79 -23.89 8.10
CA ALA A 82 -4.99 -24.80 8.91
C ALA A 82 -5.79 -25.30 10.13
N GLY A 83 -5.84 -26.63 10.30
CA GLY A 83 -6.59 -27.29 11.38
C GLY A 83 -8.13 -27.30 11.23
N ARG A 84 -8.68 -26.66 10.19
CA ARG A 84 -10.13 -26.63 9.92
C ARG A 84 -10.54 -27.39 8.67
N ILE A 85 -9.58 -27.66 7.78
CA ILE A 85 -9.77 -28.44 6.57
C ILE A 85 -9.24 -29.85 6.78
N ASN A 86 -10.03 -30.83 6.37
CA ASN A 86 -9.67 -32.24 6.43
C ASN A 86 -9.92 -32.92 5.09
N ALA A 87 -9.00 -33.78 4.65
CA ALA A 87 -9.21 -34.61 3.48
C ALA A 87 -9.94 -35.89 3.92
N LEU A 88 -11.09 -36.17 3.31
CA LEU A 88 -11.89 -37.35 3.62
C LEU A 88 -11.42 -38.59 2.84
N ASP A 89 -10.52 -38.42 1.87
CA ASP A 89 -9.95 -39.48 1.06
C ASP A 89 -8.48 -39.18 0.70
N LEU A 90 -7.70 -40.25 0.46
CA LEU A 90 -6.29 -40.17 0.06
C LEU A 90 -6.11 -39.43 -1.28
N GLY A 91 -7.13 -39.45 -2.13
CA GLY A 91 -7.14 -38.80 -3.45
C GLY A 91 -7.58 -37.35 -3.43
N ILE A 92 -7.79 -36.75 -2.25
CA ILE A 92 -8.29 -35.37 -2.05
C ILE A 92 -9.53 -35.04 -2.89
N ARG A 93 -10.35 -36.03 -3.27
CA ARG A 93 -11.59 -35.82 -4.04
C ARG A 93 -12.68 -35.18 -3.19
N ARG A 94 -12.64 -35.39 -1.88
CA ARG A 94 -13.62 -34.91 -0.91
C ARG A 94 -12.89 -34.26 0.24
N LEU A 95 -13.21 -33.00 0.49
CA LEU A 95 -12.72 -32.25 1.65
C LEU A 95 -13.88 -31.92 2.57
N GLU A 96 -13.63 -32.02 3.87
CA GLU A 96 -14.48 -31.42 4.88
C GLU A 96 -13.85 -30.10 5.33
N LEU A 97 -14.66 -29.05 5.42
CA LEU A 97 -14.23 -27.75 5.92
C LEU A 97 -15.16 -27.30 7.05
N LEU A 98 -14.58 -27.00 8.21
CA LEU A 98 -15.27 -26.27 9.28
C LEU A 98 -15.31 -24.78 8.94
N LEU A 99 -16.49 -24.24 8.70
CA LEU A 99 -16.70 -22.88 8.24
C LEU A 99 -16.38 -21.83 9.31
N SER A 100 -15.79 -20.73 8.87
CA SER A 100 -15.57 -19.52 9.67
C SER A 100 -15.95 -18.28 8.87
N ALA A 101 -16.19 -17.18 9.58
CA ALA A 101 -16.46 -15.90 8.94
C ALA A 101 -15.27 -15.45 8.09
N GLY A 102 -15.53 -15.16 6.82
CA GLY A 102 -14.58 -14.74 5.79
C GLY A 102 -14.04 -15.86 4.92
N ASP A 103 -14.55 -17.09 5.06
CA ASP A 103 -14.19 -18.21 4.18
C ASP A 103 -14.93 -18.16 2.84
N SER A 104 -15.91 -17.26 2.68
CA SER A 104 -16.65 -17.08 1.42
C SER A 104 -15.71 -16.88 0.24
N GLY A 105 -15.93 -17.66 -0.82
CA GLY A 105 -15.05 -17.69 -1.97
C GLY A 105 -15.29 -18.88 -2.86
N THR A 106 -14.44 -19.02 -3.87
CA THR A 106 -14.49 -20.15 -4.81
C THR A 106 -13.40 -21.15 -4.46
N PHE A 107 -13.80 -22.38 -4.20
CA PHE A 107 -12.93 -23.54 -4.05
C PHE A 107 -12.78 -24.22 -5.40
N ILE A 108 -11.55 -24.51 -5.77
CA ILE A 108 -11.18 -25.00 -7.10
C ILE A 108 -10.32 -26.24 -6.93
N CYS A 109 -10.85 -27.38 -7.35
CA CYS A 109 -10.09 -28.62 -7.45
C CYS A 109 -9.39 -28.68 -8.82
N LYS A 110 -8.09 -28.97 -8.83
CA LYS A 110 -7.25 -28.98 -10.04
C LYS A 110 -6.71 -30.37 -10.33
N GLY A 111 -6.89 -30.86 -11.55
CA GLY A 111 -6.29 -32.10 -12.07
C GLY A 111 -5.00 -31.87 -12.87
N ARG A 112 -4.51 -32.92 -13.55
CA ARG A 112 -3.30 -32.88 -14.39
C ARG A 112 -3.51 -32.26 -15.78
N GLN A 113 -4.68 -32.42 -16.39
CA GLN A 113 -4.97 -32.04 -17.79
C GLN A 113 -5.97 -30.89 -17.90
N GLU A 114 -5.71 -29.77 -17.20
CA GLU A 114 -6.62 -28.61 -17.11
C GLU A 114 -8.03 -28.92 -16.56
N GLU A 115 -8.28 -30.16 -16.16
CA GLU A 115 -9.50 -30.55 -15.44
C GLU A 115 -9.64 -29.70 -14.17
N GLU A 116 -10.76 -29.00 -14.06
CA GLU A 116 -11.08 -28.15 -12.92
C GLU A 116 -12.52 -28.36 -12.48
N SER A 117 -12.71 -28.56 -11.17
CA SER A 117 -14.02 -28.50 -10.53
C SER A 117 -14.09 -27.22 -9.70
N ARG A 118 -15.19 -26.48 -9.79
CA ARG A 118 -15.40 -25.24 -9.04
C ARG A 118 -16.58 -25.40 -8.11
N THR A 119 -16.41 -24.92 -6.89
CA THR A 119 -17.46 -24.86 -5.88
C THR A 119 -17.48 -23.47 -5.29
N GLU A 120 -18.59 -22.77 -5.42
CA GLU A 120 -18.78 -21.46 -4.81
C GLU A 120 -19.36 -21.62 -3.41
N LEU A 121 -18.67 -21.09 -2.40
CA LEU A 121 -19.11 -21.13 -1.01
C LEU A 121 -19.53 -19.74 -0.56
N HIS A 122 -20.75 -19.63 -0.04
CA HIS A 122 -21.26 -18.45 0.62
C HIS A 122 -21.50 -18.73 2.11
N VAL A 123 -20.68 -18.11 2.96
CA VAL A 123 -20.88 -18.13 4.41
C VAL A 123 -21.85 -16.99 4.78
N LEU A 124 -22.99 -17.36 5.35
CA LEU A 124 -24.03 -16.42 5.76
C LEU A 124 -23.49 -15.50 6.86
N GLY A 125 -23.66 -14.20 6.65
CA GLY A 125 -23.11 -13.16 7.53
C GLY A 125 -21.74 -12.61 7.09
N ASP A 126 -21.10 -13.18 6.05
CA ASP A 126 -19.89 -12.57 5.48
C ASP A 126 -20.22 -11.24 4.80
N ARG A 127 -19.57 -10.18 5.26
CA ARG A 127 -19.79 -8.82 4.77
C ARG A 127 -18.69 -8.42 3.79
N ALA A 128 -19.08 -7.85 2.66
CA ALA A 128 -18.18 -7.22 1.70
C ALA A 128 -17.56 -5.92 2.25
N TYR A 129 -18.26 -5.26 3.19
CA TYR A 129 -17.81 -4.01 3.80
C TYR A 129 -16.82 -4.27 4.91
N CYS A 130 -15.60 -4.49 4.49
CA CYS A 130 -14.50 -4.48 5.43
C CYS A 130 -14.16 -3.04 5.69
N LYS A 131 -14.53 -2.60 6.89
CA LYS A 131 -13.87 -1.45 7.49
C LYS A 131 -12.39 -1.83 7.47
N ALA A 132 -11.66 -1.31 6.48
CA ALA A 132 -10.24 -1.19 6.60
C ALA A 132 -10.05 -0.62 7.99
N LEU A 133 -9.39 -1.36 8.88
CA LEU A 133 -8.89 -0.79 10.11
C LEU A 133 -7.81 0.18 9.62
N GLY A 134 -8.25 1.32 9.09
CA GLY A 134 -7.41 2.42 8.73
C GLY A 134 -6.69 2.72 10.01
N SER A 135 -5.40 2.40 10.00
CA SER A 135 -4.47 2.52 11.12
C SER A 135 -4.96 3.61 12.06
N SER A 136 -5.33 3.28 13.31
CA SER A 136 -5.81 4.26 14.29
C SER A 136 -4.91 5.50 14.37
N TYR A 137 -3.63 5.33 13.96
CA TYR A 137 -2.66 6.38 13.70
C TYR A 137 -3.14 7.47 12.74
N SER A 138 -3.78 7.14 11.61
CA SER A 138 -4.22 8.11 10.60
C SER A 138 -5.43 8.93 11.08
N GLN A 139 -6.33 8.31 11.84
CA GLN A 139 -7.47 9.02 12.44
C GLN A 139 -7.06 10.01 13.53
N ILE A 140 -5.89 9.82 14.17
CA ILE A 140 -5.36 10.74 15.19
C ILE A 140 -4.39 11.76 14.58
N LEU A 141 -3.55 11.33 13.63
CA LEU A 141 -2.51 12.17 13.03
C LEU A 141 -3.11 13.27 12.16
N ILE A 142 -4.15 12.99 11.38
CA ILE A 142 -4.76 13.99 10.48
C ILE A 142 -5.40 15.14 11.27
N PRO A 143 -6.22 14.91 12.32
CA PRO A 143 -6.71 15.97 13.18
C PRO A 143 -5.60 16.72 13.94
N LEU A 144 -4.56 16.01 14.39
CA LEU A 144 -3.45 16.60 15.14
C LEU A 144 -2.62 17.56 14.27
N LEU A 145 -2.33 17.16 13.02
CA LEU A 145 -1.68 18.03 12.04
C LEU A 145 -2.55 19.24 11.70
N GLY A 146 -3.86 19.04 11.54
CA GLY A 146 -4.82 20.14 11.33
C GLY A 146 -4.84 21.14 12.48
N ALA A 147 -4.91 20.66 13.73
CA ALA A 147 -4.89 21.50 14.91
C ALA A 147 -3.56 22.26 15.05
N GLY A 148 -2.42 21.58 14.84
CA GLY A 148 -1.10 22.19 14.87
C GLY A 148 -0.93 23.30 13.83
N LEU A 149 -1.45 23.10 12.61
CA LEU A 149 -1.40 24.11 11.54
C LEU A 149 -2.25 25.34 11.88
N VAL A 150 -3.46 25.15 12.39
CA VAL A 150 -4.36 26.26 12.79
C VAL A 150 -3.75 27.09 13.91
N LEU A 151 -3.19 26.42 14.94
CA LEU A 151 -2.52 27.10 16.05
C LEU A 151 -1.27 27.85 15.56
N GLY A 152 -0.45 27.24 14.70
CA GLY A 152 0.74 27.87 14.14
C GLY A 152 0.44 29.13 13.32
N LEU A 153 -0.57 29.06 12.44
CA LEU A 153 -1.01 30.21 11.64
C LEU A 153 -1.66 31.31 12.51
N GLY A 154 -2.40 30.92 13.56
CA GLY A 154 -2.96 31.87 14.52
C GLY A 154 -1.90 32.66 15.28
N VAL A 155 -0.86 31.99 15.78
CA VAL A 155 0.27 32.63 16.48
C VAL A 155 1.05 33.54 15.52
N LEU A 156 1.33 33.07 14.31
CA LEU A 156 2.06 33.86 13.30
C LEU A 156 1.25 35.09 12.86
N GLY A 157 -0.06 34.94 12.65
CA GLY A 157 -0.97 36.03 12.32
C GLY A 157 -1.04 37.08 13.44
N TRP A 158 -1.14 36.64 14.69
CA TRP A 158 -1.13 37.52 15.86
C TRP A 158 0.19 38.28 15.99
N ALA A 159 1.33 37.61 15.82
CA ALA A 159 2.65 38.22 15.88
C ALA A 159 2.84 39.27 14.78
N CYS A 160 2.43 38.95 13.55
CA CYS A 160 2.43 39.89 12.42
C CYS A 160 1.52 41.09 12.67
N TRP A 161 0.32 40.86 13.24
CA TRP A 161 -0.61 41.94 13.57
C TRP A 161 -0.06 42.87 14.65
N ARG A 162 0.55 42.31 15.71
CA ARG A 162 1.25 43.12 16.71
C ARG A 162 2.41 43.92 16.11
N ARG A 163 3.21 43.31 15.24
CA ARG A 163 4.33 43.99 14.58
C ARG A 163 3.87 45.15 13.69
N ARG A 164 2.72 45.02 13.03
CA ARG A 164 2.11 46.11 12.23
C ARG A 164 1.43 47.19 13.08
N ARG A 165 1.10 46.90 14.34
CA ARG A 165 0.55 47.86 15.31
C ARG A 165 1.61 48.59 16.12
N SER A 166 2.89 48.22 15.99
CA SER A 166 3.97 49.06 16.50
C SER A 166 3.91 50.41 15.77
N PRO A 167 3.85 51.55 16.48
CA PRO A 167 3.86 52.85 15.84
C PRO A 167 5.13 53.00 15.00
N PRO A 168 5.10 53.67 13.84
CA PRO A 168 6.33 54.13 13.21
C PRO A 168 7.11 54.97 14.22
N HIS A 169 8.41 54.74 14.35
CA HIS A 169 9.29 55.60 15.15
C HIS A 169 9.02 57.07 14.78
N PRO A 170 8.91 57.99 15.75
CA PRO A 170 8.77 59.40 15.42
C PRO A 170 10.03 59.85 14.64
N PRO A 171 9.89 60.73 13.63
CA PRO A 171 11.04 61.26 12.93
C PRO A 171 11.95 61.99 13.93
N GLU A 172 13.25 61.74 13.77
CA GLU A 172 14.33 62.38 14.52
C GLU A 172 14.19 63.91 14.46
N PRO A 173 14.35 64.66 15.57
CA PRO A 173 14.19 66.10 15.55
C PRO A 173 15.27 66.76 14.68
N THR A 174 14.81 67.58 13.73
CA THR A 174 15.63 68.48 12.91
C THR A 174 16.52 69.36 13.80
N PRO A 175 17.85 69.43 13.57
CA PRO A 175 18.72 70.32 14.33
C PRO A 175 18.33 71.78 14.05
N ARG A 176 18.13 72.56 15.13
CA ARG A 176 17.85 74.00 15.05
C ARG A 176 19.04 74.71 14.42
N PHE A 177 18.81 75.30 13.25
CA PHE A 177 19.70 76.29 12.64
C PHE A 177 19.80 77.52 13.54
N ALA A 178 21.00 77.77 14.08
CA ALA A 178 21.37 79.02 14.72
C ALA A 178 21.61 80.11 13.65
N LEU A 179 21.33 81.35 14.04
CA LEU A 179 21.41 82.59 13.25
C LEU A 179 22.78 82.80 12.57
N SER A 180 22.73 83.26 11.31
CA SER A 180 23.81 83.61 10.35
C SER A 180 24.71 84.80 10.78
N PRO A 181 25.65 85.33 9.94
CA PRO A 181 26.90 84.82 9.30
C PRO A 181 28.06 85.88 9.48
N PRO A 182 29.06 86.15 8.57
CA PRO A 182 29.84 85.35 7.59
C PRO A 182 31.38 85.53 7.73
N HIS A 183 32.18 84.56 7.26
CA HIS A 183 33.57 84.68 6.73
C HIS A 183 34.15 83.25 6.71
N SER A 184 34.98 82.79 5.78
CA SER A 184 35.63 83.33 4.60
C SER A 184 36.05 82.11 3.77
N SER A 185 36.06 82.27 2.46
CA SER A 185 36.48 81.29 1.45
C SER A 185 37.92 80.79 1.65
N THR A 186 38.13 79.47 1.72
CA THR A 186 39.32 78.85 1.13
C THR A 186 39.01 77.43 0.63
N ARG A 187 39.08 77.33 -0.69
CA ARG A 187 39.30 76.20 -1.60
C ARG A 187 40.30 75.15 -1.04
N GLU A 188 40.08 73.86 -1.31
CA GLU A 188 40.91 73.04 -2.23
C GLU A 188 40.82 71.50 -2.00
N SER A 189 40.31 70.80 -3.03
CA SER A 189 40.84 69.57 -3.65
C SER A 189 41.16 68.32 -2.82
N ARG A 190 40.37 67.24 -2.97
CA ARG A 190 40.65 66.10 -3.89
C ARG A 190 39.65 64.96 -3.70
N ALA A 191 39.36 64.31 -4.83
CA ALA A 191 38.54 63.11 -4.96
C ALA A 191 39.37 61.82 -4.74
N PRO A 192 38.85 60.63 -5.07
CA PRO A 192 38.37 59.60 -4.14
C PRO A 192 39.35 58.43 -4.00
N GLU A 193 39.32 57.72 -2.87
CA GLU A 193 40.00 56.41 -2.81
C GLU A 193 39.14 55.34 -2.17
N ALA A 194 38.79 54.37 -3.00
CA ALA A 194 38.15 53.13 -2.65
C ALA A 194 39.17 52.17 -2.00
N ARG A 195 38.60 51.11 -1.38
CA ARG A 195 39.13 49.74 -1.33
C ARG A 195 39.85 49.30 -0.05
N ARG A 196 39.13 48.51 0.77
CA ARG A 196 39.54 47.22 1.39
C ARG A 196 38.39 46.76 2.27
N GLY A 197 37.76 45.62 2.02
CA GLY A 197 38.24 44.29 2.38
C GLY A 197 37.26 43.73 3.44
N GLY A 198 36.83 42.47 3.46
CA GLY A 198 37.27 41.31 2.73
C GLY A 198 36.13 40.33 2.48
N ARG A 199 36.40 39.48 1.49
CA ARG A 199 35.60 38.33 1.09
C ARG A 199 35.95 37.13 1.98
N ALA A 200 34.98 36.24 2.07
CA ALA A 200 35.05 34.86 2.52
C ALA A 200 36.33 34.11 2.09
N GLN A 201 36.72 33.14 2.93
CA GLN A 201 37.42 31.94 2.46
C GLN A 201 36.75 30.70 3.04
N ASP A 202 36.33 29.85 2.10
CA ASP A 202 35.95 28.45 2.27
C ASP A 202 37.12 27.61 2.81
N ALA A 203 36.79 26.56 3.57
CA ALA A 203 37.69 25.42 3.77
C ALA A 203 36.97 24.14 3.35
N ARG A 204 37.17 23.77 2.08
CA ARG A 204 36.97 22.42 1.54
C ARG A 204 38.23 21.62 1.87
N GLY A 205 38.10 20.51 2.61
CA GLY A 205 39.15 19.51 2.77
C GLY A 205 38.92 18.30 1.87
N PRO A 206 39.93 17.83 1.11
CA PRO A 206 39.90 16.52 0.44
C PRO A 206 41.01 15.55 0.91
N GLY A 207 40.75 14.24 0.74
CA GLY A 207 41.72 13.14 0.59
C GLY A 207 42.33 12.56 1.89
N SER A 208 42.75 11.29 1.99
CA SER A 208 42.92 10.21 1.00
C SER A 208 43.50 8.94 1.66
N GLY A 209 43.11 7.75 1.15
CA GLY A 209 43.93 6.51 1.09
C GLY A 209 44.11 5.68 2.37
N ALA A 210 44.41 4.38 2.36
CA ALA A 210 44.52 3.33 1.34
C ALA A 210 44.76 1.98 2.06
N GLY A 211 44.47 0.83 1.42
CA GLY A 211 45.00 -0.50 1.80
C GLY A 211 43.93 -1.60 1.81
N LYS A 212 43.71 -2.32 0.71
CA LYS A 212 44.34 -3.58 0.26
C LYS A 212 43.91 -4.84 1.06
N GLY A 213 43.33 -5.80 0.33
CA GLY A 213 43.13 -7.18 0.76
C GLY A 213 42.51 -8.05 -0.34
N LEU A 214 43.37 -8.67 -1.16
CA LEU A 214 43.04 -9.74 -2.13
C LEU A 214 42.73 -11.08 -1.39
N GLY A 215 42.00 -11.97 -2.07
CA GLY A 215 42.09 -13.44 -1.91
C GLY A 215 40.73 -14.13 -1.67
N THR A 216 40.10 -14.80 -2.64
CA THR A 216 40.30 -16.19 -3.15
C THR A 216 39.44 -17.27 -2.46
N GLY A 217 38.82 -18.14 -3.28
CA GLY A 217 38.24 -19.45 -2.93
C GLY A 217 36.70 -19.43 -2.92
N GLY A 218 35.93 -20.18 -3.71
CA GLY A 218 36.16 -21.49 -4.32
C GLY A 218 35.72 -22.60 -3.37
N GLY A 219 34.59 -23.27 -3.63
CA GLY A 219 34.24 -24.50 -2.91
C GLY A 219 32.78 -24.96 -2.99
N TRP A 220 32.57 -25.97 -3.86
CA TRP A 220 31.58 -27.07 -3.86
C TRP A 220 30.08 -26.76 -3.93
#